data_AF-A0A166QME8-F1
#
_entry.id   AF-A0A166QME8-F1
#
_cell.length_a   1.000
_cell.length_b   1.000
_cell.length_c   1.000
_cell.angle_alpha   90.00
_cell.angle_beta   90.00
_cell.angle_gamma   90.00
#
_symmetry.space_group_name_H-M   'P 1'
#
loop_
_entity.id
_entity.type
_entity.pdbx_description
1 polymer ?
#
loop_
_entity_poly.entity_id
_entity_poly.type
_entity_poly.pdbx_seq_one_letter_code
_entity_poly.pdbx_strand_id
1 'polypeptide(L)'
;MAVAEKARFYLERSVPQLREWEEKEIFTKDEIRTIVQKRSDFEHRILAPRSNPDDFSAYAKWEQSLDTLRSKRCKRMKIGHVTSQHTSQARVLAIYERAVSRHPGRKELWLEYLAYTADVKATKRWRRTMASALRMMPTDADLWIFAGRRSASNGDMGGARGYFMRGCRFCTTEGTLWIEYARCEMEWLAKMEAKKGGSKKKAEQENPLAGEKMDDEDEIKFHDDEDEDQDEDDVLRLPVSGKEKVMNEEDSKALKNNPALDGAIPIAIFDISRKQPFFNPEAAERFFDMFASFAKVSSMTKIITHVVDTMREQDLAHPATWNCYVRLPLVGVSPDTPQFALGLRDVLSRLGQGLDQTSDKATLQSKSLVWIELVLLVKDLDEGIRTVLEHTKSKLQS
;
A
#
# COMPACT_ATOMS: atom_id res chain seq x y z
N MET A 1 16.35 31.21 -21.82
CA MET A 1 15.47 30.70 -22.89
C MET A 1 14.05 31.14 -22.58
N ALA A 2 13.47 31.97 -23.44
CA ALA A 2 12.13 32.53 -23.23
C ALA A 2 11.06 31.43 -23.23
N VAL A 3 9.96 31.60 -22.49
CA VAL A 3 8.84 30.64 -22.44
C VAL A 3 8.35 30.28 -23.86
N ALA A 4 8.26 31.28 -24.74
CA ALA A 4 7.85 31.12 -26.12
C ALA A 4 8.81 30.23 -26.94
N GLU A 5 10.12 30.33 -26.69
CA GLU A 5 11.14 29.54 -27.39
C GLU A 5 11.08 28.05 -26.96
N LYS A 6 10.87 27.80 -25.67
CA LYS A 6 10.64 26.45 -25.14
C LYS A 6 9.33 25.86 -25.66
N ALA A 7 8.24 26.63 -25.66
CA ALA A 7 6.95 26.18 -26.17
C ALA A 7 7.06 25.81 -27.66
N ARG A 8 7.72 26.64 -28.46
CA ARG A 8 7.99 26.37 -29.88
C ARG A 8 8.75 25.06 -30.07
N PHE A 9 9.78 24.81 -29.29
CA PHE A 9 10.54 23.55 -29.34
C PHE A 9 9.66 22.31 -29.12
N TYR A 10 8.77 22.33 -28.12
CA TYR A 10 7.85 21.20 -27.88
C TYR A 10 6.80 21.04 -28.99
N LEU A 11 6.31 22.15 -29.55
CA LEU A 11 5.36 22.13 -30.66
C LEU A 11 5.99 21.56 -31.93
N GLU A 12 7.24 21.95 -32.26
CA GLU A 12 7.97 21.44 -33.43
C GLU A 12 8.16 19.91 -33.37
N ARG A 13 8.41 19.35 -32.17
CA ARG A 13 8.48 17.89 -31.97
C ARG A 13 7.17 17.15 -32.26
N SER A 14 6.03 17.86 -32.24
CA SER A 14 4.72 17.27 -32.54
C SER A 14 4.37 17.28 -34.02
N VAL A 15 5.09 18.06 -34.85
CA VAL A 15 4.78 18.27 -36.27
C VAL A 15 4.80 16.97 -37.09
N PRO A 16 5.80 16.07 -36.96
CA PRO A 16 5.80 14.83 -37.76
C PRO A 16 4.58 13.95 -37.49
N GLN A 17 4.13 13.87 -36.23
CA GLN A 17 2.91 13.14 -35.86
C GLN A 17 1.67 13.77 -36.48
N LEU A 18 1.55 15.11 -36.47
CA LEU A 18 0.40 15.80 -37.03
C LEU A 18 0.33 15.68 -38.56
N ARG A 19 1.47 15.68 -39.25
CA ARG A 19 1.54 15.44 -40.70
C ARG A 19 1.06 14.03 -41.05
N GLU A 20 1.50 13.01 -40.32
CA GLU A 20 1.02 11.64 -40.54
C GLU A 20 -0.51 11.53 -40.33
N TRP A 21 -1.05 12.23 -39.33
CA TRP A 21 -2.50 12.26 -39.09
C TRP A 21 -3.28 12.95 -40.20
N GLU A 22 -2.71 13.97 -40.85
CA GLU A 22 -3.27 14.63 -42.02
C GLU A 22 -3.22 13.71 -43.26
N GLU A 23 -2.06 13.11 -43.53
CA GLU A 23 -1.82 12.21 -44.68
C GLU A 23 -2.69 10.96 -44.65
N LYS A 24 -2.93 10.41 -43.45
CA LYS A 24 -3.81 9.25 -43.24
C LYS A 24 -5.28 9.62 -43.08
N GLU A 25 -5.63 10.89 -43.27
CA GLU A 25 -6.99 11.42 -43.13
C GLU A 25 -7.66 11.06 -41.78
N ILE A 26 -6.85 10.91 -40.72
CA ILE A 26 -7.35 10.59 -39.38
C ILE A 26 -8.03 11.83 -38.76
N PHE A 27 -7.46 12.99 -39.06
CA PHE A 27 -7.94 14.30 -38.65
C PHE A 27 -7.94 15.25 -39.85
N THR A 28 -8.93 16.14 -39.90
CA THR A 28 -8.97 17.19 -40.93
C THR A 28 -7.99 18.31 -40.61
N LYS A 29 -7.65 19.15 -41.60
CA LYS A 29 -6.75 20.30 -41.39
C LYS A 29 -7.26 21.27 -40.33
N ASP A 30 -8.57 21.49 -40.26
CA ASP A 30 -9.17 22.37 -39.26
C ASP A 30 -9.11 21.75 -37.86
N GLU A 31 -9.34 20.45 -37.72
CA GLU A 31 -9.15 19.74 -36.46
C GLU A 31 -7.68 19.81 -36.01
N ILE A 32 -6.73 19.60 -36.92
CA ILE A 32 -5.30 19.73 -36.63
C ILE A 32 -4.97 21.15 -36.17
N ARG A 33 -5.52 22.20 -36.80
CA ARG A 33 -5.34 23.58 -36.35
C ARG A 33 -5.84 23.76 -34.91
N THR A 34 -7.00 23.19 -34.56
CA THR A 34 -7.51 23.26 -33.17
C THR A 34 -6.62 22.48 -32.17
N ILE A 35 -6.06 21.34 -32.58
CA ILE A 35 -5.13 20.55 -31.76
C ILE A 35 -3.85 21.34 -31.50
N VAL A 36 -3.28 21.97 -32.53
CA VAL A 36 -2.07 22.80 -32.42
C VAL A 36 -2.33 23.99 -31.50
N GLN A 37 -3.46 24.68 -31.67
CA GLN A 37 -3.81 25.81 -30.79
C GLN A 37 -3.91 25.36 -29.33
N LYS A 38 -4.66 24.28 -29.05
CA LYS A 38 -4.80 23.75 -27.68
C LYS A 38 -3.46 23.31 -27.09
N ARG A 39 -2.59 22.65 -27.86
CA ARG A 39 -1.23 22.30 -27.42
C ARG A 39 -0.42 23.54 -27.07
N SER A 40 -0.48 24.57 -27.91
CA SER A 40 0.20 25.84 -27.67
C SER A 40 -0.29 26.46 -26.35
N ASP A 41 -1.60 26.56 -26.16
CA ASP A 41 -2.18 27.14 -24.95
C ASP A 41 -1.78 26.37 -23.67
N PHE A 42 -1.71 25.04 -23.74
CA PHE A 42 -1.22 24.23 -22.62
C PHE A 42 0.28 24.41 -22.38
N GLU A 43 1.11 24.36 -23.43
CA GLU A 43 2.57 24.53 -23.31
C GLU A 43 2.94 25.90 -22.70
N HIS A 44 2.26 26.97 -23.12
CA HIS A 44 2.43 28.29 -22.53
C HIS A 44 2.03 28.34 -21.05
N ARG A 45 0.93 27.66 -20.66
CA ARG A 45 0.49 27.59 -19.26
C ARG A 45 1.45 26.82 -18.37
N ILE A 46 1.89 25.64 -18.78
CA ILE A 46 2.78 24.80 -17.96
C ILE A 46 4.23 25.31 -17.92
N LEU A 47 4.67 26.07 -18.93
CA LEU A 47 5.98 26.73 -18.95
C LEU A 47 5.99 28.10 -18.26
N ALA A 48 4.82 28.62 -17.89
CA ALA A 48 4.73 29.88 -17.17
C ALA A 48 5.50 29.81 -15.83
N PRO A 49 6.15 30.91 -15.38
CA PRO A 49 6.91 30.90 -14.14
C PRO A 49 6.13 30.40 -12.92
N ARG A 50 4.82 30.67 -12.85
CA ARG A 50 3.89 30.19 -11.82
C ARG A 50 2.86 29.20 -12.39
N SER A 51 3.35 28.10 -12.96
CA SER A 51 2.50 27.00 -13.45
C SER A 51 1.74 26.32 -12.30
N ASN A 52 0.43 26.09 -12.44
CA ASN A 52 -0.36 25.31 -11.48
C ASN A 52 -0.17 23.80 -11.75
N PRO A 53 0.02 22.94 -10.72
CA PRO A 53 -0.12 21.48 -10.84
C PRO A 53 -1.32 21.02 -11.67
N ASP A 54 -2.48 21.65 -11.49
CA ASP A 54 -3.72 21.26 -12.18
C ASP A 54 -3.62 21.43 -13.71
N ASP A 55 -2.82 22.40 -14.19
CA ASP A 55 -2.60 22.61 -15.63
C ASP A 55 -1.85 21.42 -16.25
N PHE A 56 -0.91 20.81 -15.52
CA PHE A 56 -0.21 19.61 -15.98
C PHE A 56 -1.15 18.41 -16.04
N SER A 57 -1.96 18.20 -14.99
CA SER A 57 -2.96 17.13 -14.96
C SER A 57 -4.00 17.29 -16.05
N ALA A 58 -4.50 18.52 -16.27
CA ALA A 58 -5.44 18.83 -17.35
C ALA A 58 -4.82 18.58 -18.72
N TYR A 59 -3.56 18.97 -18.93
CA TYR A 59 -2.87 18.76 -20.19
C TYR A 59 -2.65 17.26 -20.48
N ALA A 60 -2.20 16.50 -19.49
CA ALA A 60 -2.00 15.06 -19.61
C ALA A 60 -3.32 14.32 -19.91
N LYS A 61 -4.40 14.63 -19.18
CA LYS A 61 -5.73 14.06 -19.41
C LYS A 61 -6.27 14.41 -20.81
N TRP A 62 -6.04 15.63 -21.27
CA TRP A 62 -6.41 16.04 -22.63
C TRP A 62 -5.65 15.25 -23.70
N GLU A 63 -4.33 15.09 -23.60
CA GLU A 63 -3.54 14.28 -24.54
C GLU A 63 -3.96 12.79 -24.52
N GLN A 64 -4.28 12.23 -23.35
CA GLN A 64 -4.84 10.87 -23.24
C GLN A 64 -6.18 10.74 -23.96
N SER A 65 -7.07 11.73 -23.82
CA SER A 65 -8.35 11.77 -24.52
C SER A 65 -8.17 11.87 -26.05
N LEU A 66 -7.17 12.63 -26.49
CA LEU A 66 -6.82 12.77 -27.90
C LEU A 66 -6.31 11.45 -28.49
N ASP A 67 -5.45 10.73 -27.76
CA ASP A 67 -4.98 9.41 -28.20
C ASP A 67 -6.09 8.36 -28.23
N THR A 68 -7.02 8.42 -27.28
CA THR A 68 -8.23 7.60 -27.27
C THR A 68 -9.10 7.89 -28.49
N LEU A 69 -9.30 9.16 -28.83
CA LEU A 69 -10.04 9.58 -30.02
C LEU A 69 -9.35 9.09 -31.30
N ARG A 70 -8.04 9.30 -31.44
CA ARG A 70 -7.24 8.79 -32.55
C ARG A 70 -7.40 7.28 -32.68
N SER A 71 -7.27 6.52 -31.59
CA SER A 71 -7.40 5.06 -31.57
C SER A 71 -8.78 4.60 -32.06
N LYS A 72 -9.87 5.26 -31.63
CA LYS A 72 -11.23 4.96 -32.09
C LYS A 72 -11.41 5.26 -33.58
N ARG A 73 -10.85 6.37 -34.07
CA ARG A 73 -10.89 6.75 -35.49
C ARG A 73 -10.11 5.79 -36.37
N CYS A 74 -8.91 5.40 -35.98
CA CYS A 74 -8.10 4.41 -36.70
C CYS A 74 -8.87 3.08 -36.86
N LYS A 75 -9.51 2.60 -35.77
CA LYS A 75 -10.36 1.40 -35.82
C LYS A 75 -11.54 1.55 -36.79
N ARG A 76 -12.23 2.69 -36.77
CA ARG A 76 -13.38 2.95 -37.64
C ARG A 76 -13.01 3.00 -39.13
N MET A 77 -11.88 3.63 -39.44
CA MET A 77 -11.39 3.80 -40.81
C MET A 77 -10.56 2.61 -41.29
N LYS A 78 -10.41 1.57 -40.46
CA LYS A 78 -9.58 0.38 -40.73
C LYS A 78 -8.14 0.74 -41.14
N ILE A 79 -7.66 1.87 -40.60
CA ILE A 79 -6.27 2.29 -40.78
C ILE A 79 -5.42 1.36 -39.92
N GLY A 80 -4.48 0.68 -40.56
CA GLY A 80 -3.56 -0.24 -39.91
C GLY A 80 -2.52 0.47 -39.04
N HIS A 81 -1.26 0.11 -39.18
CA HIS A 81 -0.19 0.65 -38.36
C HIS A 81 -0.07 2.19 -38.50
N VAL A 82 -0.05 2.89 -37.36
CA VAL A 82 0.28 4.32 -37.26
C VAL A 82 1.65 4.43 -36.60
N THR A 83 2.63 4.98 -37.31
CA THR A 83 4.03 5.06 -36.85
C THR A 83 4.14 5.91 -35.58
N SER A 84 3.29 6.94 -35.46
CA SER A 84 3.18 7.80 -34.28
C SER A 84 2.31 7.26 -33.14
N GLN A 85 1.98 5.97 -33.11
CA GLN A 85 1.17 5.37 -32.03
C GLN A 85 1.83 5.54 -30.64
N HIS A 86 3.16 5.38 -30.56
CA HIS A 86 3.89 5.54 -29.30
C HIS A 86 4.25 7.00 -28.97
N THR A 87 4.17 7.92 -29.95
CA THR A 87 4.49 9.34 -29.75
C THR A 87 3.54 10.02 -28.78
N SER A 88 2.25 9.67 -28.79
CA SER A 88 1.27 10.19 -27.83
C SER A 88 1.60 9.76 -26.40
N GLN A 89 1.93 8.48 -26.20
CA GLN A 89 2.32 7.94 -24.90
C GLN A 89 3.59 8.62 -24.38
N ALA A 90 4.62 8.73 -25.22
CA ALA A 90 5.87 9.41 -24.88
C ALA A 90 5.64 10.88 -24.46
N ARG A 91 4.69 11.58 -25.11
CA ARG A 91 4.34 12.95 -24.73
C ARG A 91 3.68 13.02 -23.36
N VAL A 92 2.69 12.16 -23.08
CA VAL A 92 2.04 12.14 -21.76
C VAL A 92 3.04 11.82 -20.66
N LEU A 93 3.95 10.87 -20.89
CA LEU A 93 5.03 10.55 -19.95
C LEU A 93 5.94 11.77 -19.69
N ALA A 94 6.31 12.51 -20.74
CA ALA A 94 7.14 13.71 -20.63
C ALA A 94 6.43 14.88 -19.92
N ILE A 95 5.10 15.02 -20.11
CA ILE A 95 4.28 16.01 -19.39
C ILE A 95 4.31 15.71 -17.89
N TYR A 96 4.07 14.46 -17.50
CA TYR A 96 4.14 14.06 -16.10
C TYR A 96 5.54 14.19 -15.50
N GLU A 97 6.59 13.83 -16.25
CA GLU A 97 7.98 14.00 -15.79
C GLU A 97 8.31 15.48 -15.51
N ARG A 98 7.86 16.38 -16.39
CA ARG A 98 7.97 17.84 -16.15
C ARG A 98 7.13 18.27 -14.96
N ALA A 99 5.94 17.70 -14.77
CA ALA A 99 5.05 18.04 -13.67
C ALA A 99 5.68 17.72 -12.31
N VAL A 100 6.18 16.48 -12.15
CA VAL A 100 6.79 16.03 -10.89
C VAL A 100 8.17 16.67 -10.64
N SER A 101 8.91 17.02 -11.70
CA SER A 101 10.14 17.80 -11.58
C SER A 101 9.87 19.25 -11.12
N ARG A 102 8.78 19.85 -11.57
CA ARG A 102 8.40 21.22 -11.19
C ARG A 102 7.74 21.29 -9.81
N HIS A 103 6.94 20.29 -9.47
CA HIS A 103 6.12 20.23 -8.25
C HIS A 103 6.35 18.91 -7.48
N PRO A 104 7.57 18.65 -6.97
CA PRO A 104 7.91 17.37 -6.36
C PRO A 104 7.13 17.07 -5.07
N GLY A 105 6.64 18.09 -4.36
CA GLY A 105 5.89 17.93 -3.11
C GLY A 105 4.39 17.66 -3.29
N ARG A 106 3.87 17.53 -4.52
CA ARG A 106 2.44 17.26 -4.78
C ARG A 106 2.21 15.77 -5.00
N LYS A 107 1.76 15.07 -3.96
CA LYS A 107 1.48 13.63 -3.97
C LYS A 107 0.52 13.23 -5.10
N GLU A 108 -0.49 14.05 -5.37
CA GLU A 108 -1.52 13.77 -6.36
C GLU A 108 -0.93 13.60 -7.77
N LEU A 109 0.06 14.43 -8.13
CA LEU A 109 0.74 14.33 -9.43
C LEU A 109 1.55 13.04 -9.56
N TRP A 110 2.22 12.62 -8.50
CA TRP A 110 2.95 11.34 -8.49
C TRP A 110 1.99 10.16 -8.63
N LEU A 111 0.87 10.17 -7.91
CA LEU A 111 -0.13 9.11 -8.00
C LEU A 111 -0.79 9.06 -9.38
N GLU A 112 -1.13 10.20 -9.99
CA GLU A 112 -1.63 10.26 -11.36
C GLU A 112 -0.60 9.72 -12.36
N TYR A 113 0.68 10.05 -12.18
CA TYR A 113 1.75 9.57 -13.05
C TYR A 113 1.97 8.06 -12.91
N LEU A 114 1.97 7.54 -11.68
CA LEU A 114 2.06 6.11 -11.38
C LEU A 114 0.86 5.34 -11.93
N ALA A 115 -0.35 5.89 -11.83
CA ALA A 115 -1.55 5.31 -12.42
C ALA A 115 -1.43 5.22 -13.94
N TYR A 116 -0.99 6.30 -14.60
CA TYR A 116 -0.81 6.31 -16.05
C TYR A 116 0.24 5.30 -16.52
N THR A 117 1.41 5.25 -15.85
CA THR A 117 2.48 4.29 -16.20
C THR A 117 2.05 2.84 -15.99
N ALA A 118 1.17 2.57 -15.02
CA ALA A 118 0.57 1.26 -14.83
C ALA A 118 -0.43 0.91 -15.95
N ASP A 119 -1.28 1.86 -16.36
CA ASP A 119 -2.29 1.68 -17.43
C ASP A 119 -1.62 1.34 -18.78
N VAL A 120 -0.56 2.06 -19.14
CA VAL A 120 0.21 1.78 -20.37
C VAL A 120 1.19 0.61 -20.23
N LYS A 121 1.15 -0.11 -19.10
CA LYS A 121 2.01 -1.28 -18.79
C LYS A 121 3.51 -0.99 -18.85
N ALA A 122 3.93 0.25 -18.57
CA ALA A 122 5.34 0.64 -18.52
C ALA A 122 5.96 0.30 -17.16
N THR A 123 6.18 -0.99 -16.87
CA THR A 123 6.62 -1.50 -15.56
C THR A 123 7.97 -0.94 -15.10
N LYS A 124 8.99 -0.91 -15.97
CA LYS A 124 10.32 -0.34 -15.65
C LYS A 124 10.21 1.16 -15.34
N ARG A 125 9.41 1.89 -16.12
CA ARG A 125 9.15 3.32 -15.89
C ARG A 125 8.41 3.55 -14.57
N TRP A 126 7.40 2.73 -14.28
CA TRP A 126 6.64 2.76 -13.02
C TRP A 126 7.57 2.60 -11.82
N ARG A 127 8.49 1.61 -11.84
CA ARG A 127 9.49 1.38 -10.78
C ARG A 127 10.38 2.61 -10.55
N ARG A 128 10.95 3.17 -11.63
CA ARG A 128 11.80 4.39 -11.55
C ARG A 128 11.02 5.60 -11.02
N THR A 129 9.79 5.80 -11.47
CA THR A 129 8.90 6.86 -10.97
C THR A 129 8.58 6.65 -9.50
N MET A 130 8.30 5.42 -9.08
CA MET A 130 7.95 5.11 -7.70
C MET A 130 9.11 5.37 -6.75
N ALA A 131 10.32 4.92 -7.10
CA ALA A 131 11.52 5.21 -6.32
C ALA A 131 11.81 6.72 -6.26
N SER A 132 11.56 7.46 -7.35
CA SER A 132 11.67 8.93 -7.34
C SER A 132 10.65 9.58 -6.39
N ALA A 133 9.40 9.12 -6.39
CA ALA A 133 8.35 9.62 -5.50
C ALA A 133 8.71 9.39 -4.01
N LEU A 134 9.19 8.19 -3.68
CA LEU A 134 9.63 7.83 -2.32
C LEU A 134 10.84 8.64 -1.87
N ARG A 135 11.75 9.00 -2.79
CA ARG A 135 12.87 9.90 -2.48
C ARG A 135 12.41 11.31 -2.12
N MET A 136 11.39 11.82 -2.82
CA MET A 136 10.88 13.16 -2.59
C MET A 136 10.00 13.25 -1.33
N MET A 137 9.28 12.17 -1.00
CA MET A 137 8.37 12.11 0.15
C MET A 137 8.64 10.84 0.99
N PRO A 138 9.80 10.75 1.66
CA PRO A 138 10.20 9.54 2.38
C PRO A 138 9.38 9.28 3.65
N THR A 139 8.72 10.30 4.20
CA THR A 139 7.90 10.17 5.42
C THR A 139 6.43 9.87 5.14
N ASP A 140 6.02 9.75 3.87
CA ASP A 140 4.64 9.46 3.49
C ASP A 140 4.37 7.95 3.53
N ALA A 141 3.67 7.51 4.57
CA ALA A 141 3.34 6.10 4.79
C ALA A 141 2.52 5.49 3.64
N ASP A 142 1.59 6.23 3.04
CA ASP A 142 0.72 5.69 1.99
C ASP A 142 1.50 5.36 0.72
N LEU A 143 2.54 6.15 0.40
CA LEU A 143 3.39 5.84 -0.75
C LEU A 143 4.17 4.55 -0.52
N TRP A 144 4.73 4.34 0.68
CA TRP A 144 5.38 3.07 1.01
C TRP A 144 4.42 1.89 0.95
N ILE A 145 3.20 2.05 1.50
CA ILE A 145 2.13 1.04 1.43
C ILE A 145 1.79 0.76 -0.04
N PHE A 146 1.59 1.78 -0.86
CA PHE A 146 1.27 1.63 -2.28
C PHE A 146 2.34 0.83 -3.03
N ALA A 147 3.63 1.11 -2.77
CA ALA A 147 4.75 0.37 -3.35
C ALA A 147 4.75 -1.10 -2.91
N GLY A 148 4.72 -1.34 -1.60
CA GLY A 148 4.79 -2.67 -1.01
C GLY A 148 3.61 -3.55 -1.42
N ARG A 149 2.39 -3.02 -1.37
CA ARG A 149 1.16 -3.74 -1.78
C ARG A 149 1.17 -4.11 -3.25
N ARG A 150 1.67 -3.22 -4.12
CA ARG A 150 1.79 -3.52 -5.55
C ARG A 150 2.83 -4.61 -5.82
N SER A 151 3.98 -4.57 -5.15
CA SER A 151 4.99 -5.64 -5.25
C SER A 151 4.40 -6.98 -4.80
N ALA A 152 3.76 -7.02 -3.64
CA ALA A 152 3.12 -8.23 -3.11
C ALA A 152 1.99 -8.76 -4.01
N SER A 153 1.26 -7.88 -4.68
CA SER A 153 0.20 -8.25 -5.65
C SER A 153 0.77 -8.83 -6.94
N ASN A 154 1.98 -8.42 -7.34
CA ASN A 154 2.68 -8.95 -8.51
C ASN A 154 3.36 -10.30 -8.24
N GLY A 155 3.38 -10.79 -7.00
CA GLY A 155 4.04 -12.04 -6.59
C GLY A 155 5.37 -11.84 -5.88
N ASP A 156 6.02 -10.69 -6.11
CA ASP A 156 7.31 -10.35 -5.51
C ASP A 156 7.16 -9.89 -4.06
N MET A 157 7.16 -10.87 -3.15
CA MET A 157 7.17 -10.65 -1.71
C MET A 157 8.54 -10.18 -1.20
N GLY A 158 9.64 -10.50 -1.89
CA GLY A 158 10.98 -10.04 -1.53
C GLY A 158 11.09 -8.51 -1.66
N GLY A 159 10.72 -7.98 -2.84
CA GLY A 159 10.63 -6.55 -3.09
C GLY A 159 9.61 -5.86 -2.18
N ALA A 160 8.47 -6.51 -1.90
CA ALA A 160 7.47 -5.96 -0.97
C ALA A 160 8.06 -5.72 0.42
N ARG A 161 8.75 -6.73 0.97
CA ARG A 161 9.48 -6.62 2.24
C ARG A 161 10.53 -5.51 2.19
N GLY A 162 11.27 -5.40 1.09
CA GLY A 162 12.25 -4.32 0.89
C GLY A 162 11.63 -2.91 1.01
N TYR A 163 10.47 -2.68 0.40
CA TYR A 163 9.74 -1.42 0.54
C TYR A 163 9.23 -1.19 1.96
N PHE A 164 8.57 -2.18 2.56
CA PHE A 164 8.02 -2.02 3.90
C PHE A 164 9.10 -1.80 4.95
N MET A 165 10.18 -2.58 4.94
CA MET A 165 11.29 -2.45 5.90
C MET A 165 11.96 -1.08 5.78
N ARG A 166 12.22 -0.60 4.55
CA ARG A 166 12.79 0.74 4.37
C ARG A 166 11.82 1.83 4.79
N GLY A 167 10.55 1.72 4.42
CA GLY A 167 9.53 2.66 4.85
C GLY A 167 9.41 2.74 6.36
N CYS A 168 9.48 1.60 7.08
CA CYS A 168 9.47 1.55 8.54
C CYS A 168 10.66 2.29 9.17
N ARG A 169 11.80 2.43 8.46
CA ARG A 169 12.94 3.25 8.91
C ARG A 169 12.66 4.76 8.84
N PHE A 170 11.77 5.20 7.95
CA PHE A 170 11.43 6.62 7.79
C PHE A 170 10.15 7.02 8.54
N CYS A 171 9.11 6.18 8.47
CA CYS A 171 7.81 6.41 9.07
C CYS A 171 7.76 5.84 10.49
N THR A 172 8.34 6.58 11.45
CA THR A 172 8.37 6.20 12.88
C THR A 172 7.40 7.00 13.75
N THR A 173 6.72 7.99 13.17
CA THR A 173 5.76 8.84 13.89
C THR A 173 4.37 8.24 13.94
N GLU A 174 4.01 7.42 12.95
CA GLU A 174 2.67 6.85 12.79
C GLU A 174 2.76 5.33 12.59
N GLY A 175 1.90 4.58 13.27
CA GLY A 175 1.87 3.11 13.20
C GLY A 175 1.23 2.53 11.93
N THR A 176 0.66 3.36 11.06
CA THR A 176 -0.13 2.93 9.89
C THR A 176 0.69 2.04 8.94
N LEU A 177 1.93 2.44 8.63
CA LEU A 177 2.82 1.62 7.78
C LEU A 177 3.17 0.28 8.43
N TRP A 178 3.40 0.26 9.75
CA TRP A 178 3.77 -0.95 10.47
C TRP A 178 2.63 -1.96 10.53
N ILE A 179 1.40 -1.47 10.76
CA ILE A 179 0.19 -2.29 10.74
C ILE A 179 -0.05 -2.85 9.34
N GLU A 180 0.12 -2.04 8.29
CA GLU A 180 -0.04 -2.49 6.90
C GLU A 180 1.07 -3.47 6.47
N TYR A 181 2.29 -3.32 6.99
CA TYR A 181 3.34 -4.31 6.77
C TYR A 181 2.96 -5.66 7.39
N ALA A 182 2.56 -5.66 8.66
CA ALA A 182 2.10 -6.87 9.34
C ALA A 182 0.88 -7.49 8.65
N ARG A 183 -0.07 -6.67 8.14
CA ARG A 183 -1.20 -7.13 7.32
C ARG A 183 -0.73 -7.84 6.05
N CYS A 184 0.24 -7.25 5.34
CA CYS A 184 0.76 -7.84 4.11
C CYS A 184 1.39 -9.22 4.35
N GLU A 185 2.12 -9.39 5.45
CA GLU A 185 2.69 -10.68 5.85
C GLU A 185 1.60 -11.69 6.25
N MET A 186 0.56 -11.26 6.97
CA MET A 186 -0.58 -12.13 7.30
C MET A 186 -1.35 -12.60 6.05
N GLU A 187 -1.56 -11.72 5.07
CA GLU A 187 -2.15 -12.11 3.79
C GLU A 187 -1.27 -13.09 3.02
N TRP A 188 0.05 -12.93 3.08
CA TRP A 188 0.98 -13.87 2.45
C TRP A 188 0.96 -15.24 3.14
N LEU A 189 0.95 -15.28 4.48
CA LEU A 189 0.76 -16.52 5.26
C LEU A 189 -0.54 -17.23 4.87
N ALA A 190 -1.66 -16.49 4.80
CA ALA A 190 -2.94 -17.03 4.37
C ALA A 190 -2.87 -17.63 2.95
N LYS A 191 -2.19 -16.96 2.02
CA LYS A 191 -1.95 -17.49 0.66
C LYS A 191 -1.11 -18.76 0.66
N MET A 192 -0.06 -18.82 1.49
CA MET A 192 0.82 -19.99 1.59
C MET A 192 0.12 -21.20 2.20
N GLU A 193 -0.67 -21.01 3.25
CA GLU A 193 -1.49 -22.08 3.84
C GLU A 193 -2.57 -22.58 2.86
N ALA A 194 -3.23 -21.68 2.13
CA ALA A 194 -4.20 -22.05 1.10
C ALA A 194 -3.57 -22.89 -0.03
N LYS A 195 -2.36 -22.55 -0.49
CA LYS A 195 -1.62 -23.34 -1.48
C LYS A 195 -1.29 -24.75 -0.96
N LYS A 196 -0.87 -24.87 0.30
CA LYS A 196 -0.57 -26.16 0.94
C LYS A 196 -1.81 -27.06 1.09
N GLY A 197 -2.96 -26.46 1.41
CA GLY A 197 -4.25 -27.17 1.50
C GLY A 197 -4.73 -27.76 0.17
N GLY A 198 -4.41 -27.10 -0.96
CA GLY A 198 -4.75 -27.56 -2.31
C GLY A 198 -3.79 -28.61 -2.90
N SER A 199 -2.50 -28.57 -2.52
CA SER A 199 -1.46 -29.43 -3.07
C SER A 199 -1.10 -30.62 -2.16
N LYS A 200 -2.06 -31.51 -1.88
CA LYS A 200 -1.83 -32.76 -1.12
C LYS A 200 -0.99 -33.82 -1.86
N LYS A 201 -0.25 -33.50 -2.93
CA LYS A 201 0.49 -34.50 -3.74
C LYS A 201 1.94 -34.21 -4.17
N LYS A 202 2.57 -33.09 -3.79
CA LYS A 202 4.02 -32.93 -3.96
C LYS A 202 4.57 -32.00 -2.89
N ALA A 203 5.07 -32.56 -1.79
CA ALA A 203 5.80 -31.83 -0.78
C ALA A 203 6.97 -32.68 -0.30
N GLU A 204 7.95 -32.87 -1.17
CA GLU A 204 9.33 -33.07 -0.75
C GLU A 204 10.15 -31.92 -1.34
N GLN A 205 10.64 -31.07 -0.42
CA GLN A 205 11.79 -30.19 -0.57
C GLN A 205 11.84 -29.34 -1.85
N GLU A 206 10.96 -28.35 -1.95
CA GLU A 206 11.34 -27.10 -2.60
C GLU A 206 11.52 -26.04 -1.51
N ASN A 207 12.75 -25.55 -1.41
CA ASN A 207 13.11 -24.42 -0.57
C ASN A 207 12.22 -23.22 -0.95
N PRO A 208 11.33 -22.72 -0.07
CA PRO A 208 10.40 -21.62 -0.40
C PRO A 208 11.10 -20.29 -0.75
N LEU A 209 12.43 -20.24 -0.63
CA LEU A 209 13.29 -19.11 -0.96
C LEU A 209 14.04 -19.28 -2.29
N ALA A 210 13.94 -20.42 -2.98
CA ALA A 210 14.67 -20.68 -4.21
C ALA A 210 13.70 -20.99 -5.36
N GLY A 211 13.09 -19.97 -5.96
CA GLY A 211 12.19 -20.22 -7.07
C GLY A 211 11.33 -19.07 -7.62
N GLU A 212 11.79 -17.83 -7.59
CA GLU A 212 11.37 -16.84 -8.60
C GLU A 212 12.64 -16.32 -9.27
N LYS A 213 13.09 -17.01 -10.33
CA LYS A 213 14.03 -16.39 -11.28
C LYS A 213 13.26 -15.30 -12.02
N MET A 214 13.35 -14.08 -11.53
CA MET A 214 13.27 -12.88 -12.36
C MET A 214 14.70 -12.50 -12.73
N ASP A 215 14.91 -12.06 -13.96
CA ASP A 215 16.21 -11.65 -14.48
C ASP A 215 16.90 -10.69 -13.50
N ASP A 216 18.21 -10.85 -13.28
CA ASP A 216 19.02 -10.04 -12.34
C ASP A 216 19.01 -8.52 -12.65
N GLU A 217 18.38 -8.10 -13.76
CA GLU A 217 18.08 -6.71 -14.14
C GLU A 217 16.79 -6.15 -13.52
N ASP A 218 15.95 -6.97 -12.87
CA ASP A 218 14.61 -6.59 -12.42
C ASP A 218 14.49 -6.29 -10.92
N GLU A 219 15.52 -6.60 -10.13
CA GLU A 219 15.60 -6.20 -8.73
C GLU A 219 16.02 -4.73 -8.64
N ILE A 220 15.27 -3.91 -7.88
CA ILE A 220 15.79 -2.60 -7.48
C ILE A 220 16.86 -2.88 -6.41
N LYS A 221 18.11 -3.03 -6.87
CA LYS A 221 19.27 -3.12 -5.99
C LYS A 221 19.39 -1.80 -5.23
N PHE A 222 19.03 -1.81 -3.97
CA PHE A 222 19.28 -0.69 -3.09
C PHE A 222 20.66 -0.87 -2.47
N HIS A 223 21.69 -0.23 -3.02
CA HIS A 223 23.00 -0.19 -2.39
C HIS A 223 22.94 0.67 -1.12
N ASP A 224 23.41 0.12 0.00
CA ASP A 224 23.85 0.92 1.16
C ASP A 224 25.32 1.33 0.88
N ASP A 225 25.71 2.53 1.33
CA ASP A 225 26.90 3.31 0.90
C ASP A 225 28.28 2.73 1.27
N GLU A 226 28.45 1.42 1.50
CA GLU A 226 29.76 0.85 1.92
C GLU A 226 30.65 0.32 0.80
N ASP A 227 30.19 0.23 -0.45
CA ASP A 227 31.06 -0.19 -1.57
C ASP A 227 31.11 0.90 -2.65
N GLU A 228 32.24 1.62 -2.65
CA GLU A 228 32.70 2.42 -3.80
C GLU A 228 33.08 1.48 -4.96
N ASP A 229 32.83 1.95 -6.18
CA ASP A 229 33.31 1.42 -7.47
C ASP A 229 32.47 0.35 -8.19
N GLN A 230 31.42 0.81 -8.88
CA GLN A 230 31.14 0.38 -10.28
C GLN A 230 30.13 1.32 -10.96
N ASP A 231 30.55 1.90 -12.09
CA ASP A 231 29.73 2.69 -13.00
C ASP A 231 28.68 1.81 -13.70
N GLU A 232 27.44 1.82 -13.20
CA GLU A 232 26.23 1.53 -13.98
C GLU A 232 25.14 2.56 -13.68
N ASP A 233 24.84 3.41 -14.66
CA ASP A 233 23.86 4.51 -14.66
C ASP A 233 22.37 4.08 -14.48
N ASP A 234 22.06 2.89 -13.94
CA ASP A 234 20.67 2.41 -13.73
C ASP A 234 20.28 2.11 -12.26
N VAL A 235 21.10 2.50 -11.27
CA VAL A 235 20.75 2.29 -9.84
C VAL A 235 20.21 3.57 -9.20
N LEU A 236 18.89 3.66 -9.09
CA LEU A 236 18.20 4.82 -8.50
C LEU A 236 18.35 4.84 -6.96
N ARG A 237 19.39 5.51 -6.44
CA ARG A 237 19.70 5.62 -5.00
C ARG A 237 18.61 6.33 -4.18
N LEU A 238 17.97 5.67 -3.21
CA LEU A 238 16.99 6.30 -2.31
C LEU A 238 17.70 7.11 -1.20
N PRO A 239 17.00 8.01 -0.47
CA PRO A 239 17.60 8.71 0.66
C PRO A 239 18.07 7.70 1.72
N VAL A 240 19.18 7.99 2.38
CA VAL A 240 19.67 7.24 3.54
C VAL A 240 19.28 7.99 4.81
N SER A 241 18.71 7.29 5.79
CA SER A 241 18.38 7.90 7.09
C SER A 241 19.65 8.07 7.92
N GLY A 242 20.01 9.31 8.25
CA GLY A 242 21.17 9.66 9.09
C GLY A 242 20.92 9.67 10.60
N LYS A 243 19.92 8.93 11.10
CA LYS A 243 19.65 8.78 12.54
C LYS A 243 19.46 7.31 12.89
N GLU A 244 19.83 6.94 14.12
CA GLU A 244 19.81 5.58 14.74
C GLU A 244 19.00 4.53 13.96
N LYS A 245 19.65 3.41 13.61
CA LYS A 245 19.06 2.31 12.82
C LYS A 245 17.75 1.82 13.48
N VAL A 246 16.62 2.35 13.02
CA VAL A 246 15.24 2.01 13.45
C VAL A 246 14.93 0.52 13.32
N MET A 247 15.62 -0.15 12.38
CA MET A 247 15.76 -1.60 12.30
C MET A 247 17.24 -1.91 12.14
N ASN A 248 17.85 -2.62 13.10
CA ASN A 248 19.25 -3.02 12.98
C ASN A 248 19.43 -3.99 11.80
N GLU A 249 20.64 -4.09 11.27
CA GLU A 249 20.96 -5.10 10.26
C GLU A 249 20.67 -6.52 10.76
N GLU A 250 20.86 -6.76 12.06
CA GLU A 250 20.51 -8.00 12.74
C GLU A 250 18.99 -8.24 12.74
N ASP A 251 18.16 -7.23 13.04
CA ASP A 251 16.70 -7.34 12.97
C ASP A 251 16.23 -7.63 11.53
N SER A 252 16.89 -7.01 10.56
CA SER A 252 16.62 -7.24 9.14
C SER A 252 17.01 -8.64 8.68
N LYS A 253 18.10 -9.19 9.22
CA LYS A 253 18.56 -10.57 8.98
C LYS A 253 17.67 -11.58 9.70
N ALA A 254 17.22 -11.27 10.92
CA ALA A 254 16.28 -12.09 11.68
C ALA A 254 14.92 -12.20 10.99
N LEU A 255 14.42 -11.12 10.39
CA LEU A 255 13.21 -11.16 9.56
C LEU A 255 13.37 -11.99 8.29
N LYS A 256 14.57 -12.01 7.69
CA LYS A 256 14.87 -12.78 6.47
C LYS A 256 15.08 -14.28 6.70
N ASN A 257 15.55 -14.68 7.88
CA ASN A 257 16.04 -16.04 8.14
C ASN A 257 15.08 -16.97 8.92
N ASN A 258 13.86 -16.54 9.26
CA ASN A 258 12.96 -17.35 10.10
C ASN A 258 11.94 -18.16 9.26
N PRO A 259 11.63 -19.44 9.58
CA PRO A 259 10.73 -20.28 8.81
C PRO A 259 9.38 -19.61 8.58
N ALA A 260 9.09 -19.35 7.31
CA ALA A 260 8.05 -18.42 6.89
C ALA A 260 6.61 -18.90 7.16
N LEU A 261 6.40 -20.05 7.81
CA LEU A 261 5.08 -20.64 8.06
C LEU A 261 4.62 -20.53 9.52
N ASP A 262 5.49 -20.16 10.47
CA ASP A 262 5.15 -20.14 11.90
C ASP A 262 4.64 -18.77 12.39
N GLY A 263 4.42 -17.82 11.49
CA GLY A 263 3.94 -16.47 11.88
C GLY A 263 4.96 -15.64 12.66
N ALA A 264 6.23 -16.04 12.68
CA ALA A 264 7.29 -15.36 13.42
C ALA A 264 7.60 -13.94 12.89
N ILE A 265 7.40 -13.69 11.58
CA ILE A 265 7.64 -12.37 10.97
C ILE A 265 6.65 -11.33 11.51
N PRO A 266 5.31 -11.55 11.47
CA PRO A 266 4.36 -10.67 12.15
C PRO A 266 4.66 -10.39 13.63
N ILE A 267 5.11 -11.40 14.38
CA ILE A 267 5.51 -11.26 15.79
C ILE A 267 6.72 -10.33 15.90
N ALA A 268 7.75 -10.55 15.09
CA ALA A 268 8.93 -9.69 15.08
C ALA A 268 8.60 -8.24 14.69
N ILE A 269 7.70 -8.03 13.72
CA ILE A 269 7.23 -6.68 13.35
C ILE A 269 6.58 -6.00 14.56
N PHE A 270 5.70 -6.70 15.28
CA PHE A 270 5.08 -6.19 16.50
C PHE A 270 6.12 -5.89 17.58
N ASP A 271 7.07 -6.80 17.82
CA ASP A 271 8.08 -6.61 18.87
C ASP A 271 9.04 -5.46 18.58
N ILE A 272 9.42 -5.25 17.32
CA ILE A 272 10.22 -4.10 16.91
C ILE A 272 9.40 -2.81 17.00
N SER A 273 8.11 -2.86 16.68
CA SER A 273 7.23 -1.69 16.78
C SER A 273 7.13 -1.14 18.20
N ARG A 274 7.30 -1.99 19.23
CA ARG A 274 7.32 -1.58 20.65
C ARG A 274 8.40 -0.58 21.00
N LYS A 275 9.51 -0.61 20.27
CA LYS A 275 10.65 0.30 20.49
C LYS A 275 10.44 1.66 19.83
N GLN A 276 9.35 1.84 19.09
CA GLN A 276 9.12 3.03 18.28
C GLN A 276 8.35 4.12 19.04
N PRO A 277 8.54 5.41 18.68
CA PRO A 277 7.87 6.52 19.36
C PRO A 277 6.34 6.51 19.30
N PHE A 278 5.76 5.92 18.25
CA PHE A 278 4.31 5.85 18.08
C PHE A 278 3.64 4.78 18.95
N PHE A 279 4.43 3.90 19.59
CA PHE A 279 3.89 2.74 20.27
C PHE A 279 3.18 3.15 21.55
N ASN A 280 1.86 2.97 21.56
CA ASN A 280 1.01 3.15 22.73
C ASN A 280 0.00 1.98 22.78
N PRO A 281 -0.71 1.80 23.91
CA PRO A 281 -1.66 0.68 24.04
C PRO A 281 -2.77 0.70 22.99
N GLU A 282 -3.16 1.87 22.46
CA GLU A 282 -4.13 1.98 21.36
C GLU A 282 -3.55 1.50 20.02
N ALA A 283 -2.27 1.74 19.76
CA ALA A 283 -1.57 1.23 18.58
C ALA A 283 -1.47 -0.29 18.65
N ALA A 284 -1.19 -0.85 19.84
CA ALA A 284 -1.20 -2.29 20.07
C ALA A 284 -2.61 -2.90 19.86
N GLU A 285 -3.67 -2.20 20.27
CA GLU A 285 -5.06 -2.59 19.97
C GLU A 285 -5.34 -2.61 18.46
N ARG A 286 -4.82 -1.63 17.70
CA ARG A 286 -4.94 -1.66 16.22
C ARG A 286 -4.22 -2.84 15.59
N PHE A 287 -3.06 -3.24 16.12
CA PHE A 287 -2.39 -4.49 15.71
C PHE A 287 -3.27 -5.71 16.01
N PHE A 288 -3.85 -5.78 17.21
CA PHE A 288 -4.78 -6.84 17.60
C PHE A 288 -5.98 -6.94 16.64
N ASP A 289 -6.63 -5.81 16.35
CA ASP A 289 -7.77 -5.77 15.42
C ASP A 289 -7.39 -6.23 14.01
N MET A 290 -6.21 -5.84 13.54
CA MET A 290 -5.69 -6.28 12.25
C MET A 290 -5.45 -7.80 12.24
N PHE A 291 -4.74 -8.34 13.24
CA PHE A 291 -4.49 -9.78 13.33
C PHE A 291 -5.79 -10.59 13.47
N ALA A 292 -6.75 -10.09 14.24
CA ALA A 292 -8.04 -10.74 14.46
C ALA A 292 -8.87 -10.91 13.17
N SER A 293 -8.63 -10.08 12.15
CA SER A 293 -9.28 -10.23 10.83
C SER A 293 -8.85 -11.49 10.07
N PHE A 294 -7.74 -12.13 10.44
CA PHE A 294 -7.16 -13.29 9.77
C PHE A 294 -7.51 -14.63 10.46
N ALA A 295 -8.80 -14.84 10.78
CA ALA A 295 -9.32 -16.03 11.45
C ALA A 295 -8.93 -17.39 10.83
N LYS A 296 -8.59 -17.42 9.54
CA LYS A 296 -8.26 -18.65 8.80
C LYS A 296 -6.79 -19.07 8.89
N VAL A 297 -5.92 -18.20 9.42
CA VAL A 297 -4.47 -18.46 9.48
C VAL A 297 -4.14 -19.27 10.72
N SER A 298 -3.41 -20.37 10.57
CA SER A 298 -3.13 -21.32 11.64
C SER A 298 -2.30 -20.71 12.78
N SER A 299 -1.38 -19.80 12.44
CA SER A 299 -0.52 -19.10 13.40
C SER A 299 -1.20 -17.88 14.07
N MET A 300 -2.42 -17.51 13.66
CA MET A 300 -3.12 -16.33 14.19
C MET A 300 -3.28 -16.38 15.71
N THR A 301 -3.72 -17.51 16.27
CA THR A 301 -3.96 -17.63 17.73
C THR A 301 -2.68 -17.38 18.52
N LYS A 302 -1.54 -17.89 18.03
CA LYS A 302 -0.22 -17.68 18.63
C LYS A 302 0.19 -16.20 18.60
N ILE A 303 0.02 -15.55 17.44
CA ILE A 303 0.36 -14.12 17.26
C ILE A 303 -0.47 -13.25 18.19
N ILE A 304 -1.79 -13.46 18.24
CA ILE A 304 -2.70 -12.64 19.04
C ILE A 304 -2.50 -12.86 20.53
N THR A 305 -2.24 -14.10 20.95
CA THR A 305 -1.90 -14.42 22.34
C THR A 305 -0.62 -13.68 22.76
N HIS A 306 0.43 -13.72 21.92
CA HIS A 306 1.66 -12.96 22.17
C HIS A 306 1.42 -11.45 22.29
N VAL A 307 0.58 -10.86 21.43
CA VAL A 307 0.22 -9.44 21.49
C VAL A 307 -0.47 -9.11 22.82
N VAL A 308 -1.46 -9.91 23.23
CA VAL A 308 -2.20 -9.69 24.48
C VAL A 308 -1.31 -9.89 25.70
N ASP A 309 -0.49 -10.94 25.73
CA ASP A 309 0.44 -11.20 26.84
C ASP A 309 1.46 -10.06 26.97
N THR A 310 2.00 -9.58 25.85
CA THR A 310 2.90 -8.43 25.82
C THR A 310 2.23 -7.15 26.32
N MET A 311 0.97 -6.89 25.92
CA MET A 311 0.22 -5.74 26.42
C MET A 311 -0.02 -5.83 27.92
N ARG A 312 -0.31 -7.03 28.44
CA ARG A 312 -0.51 -7.27 29.87
C ARG A 312 0.78 -7.14 30.68
N GLU A 313 1.93 -7.51 30.13
CA GLU A 313 3.22 -7.29 30.79
C GLU A 313 3.57 -5.80 30.93
N GLN A 314 3.15 -4.97 29.97
CA GLN A 314 3.44 -3.53 29.97
C GLN A 314 2.47 -2.71 30.81
N ASP A 315 1.16 -2.90 30.60
CA ASP A 315 0.12 -2.17 31.33
C ASP A 315 -1.16 -3.02 31.48
N LEU A 316 -1.33 -3.55 32.69
CA LEU A 316 -2.49 -4.35 33.09
C LEU A 316 -3.76 -3.53 33.27
N ALA A 317 -3.66 -2.22 33.55
CA ALA A 317 -4.81 -1.40 33.91
C ALA A 317 -5.40 -0.65 32.71
N HIS A 318 -4.70 -0.61 31.57
CA HIS A 318 -5.14 0.16 30.41
C HIS A 318 -6.43 -0.39 29.76
N PRO A 319 -7.40 0.46 29.37
CA PRO A 319 -8.64 0.04 28.72
C PRO A 319 -8.43 -0.77 27.44
N ALA A 320 -7.43 -0.42 26.64
CA ALA A 320 -7.08 -1.13 25.40
C ALA A 320 -6.61 -2.57 25.68
N THR A 321 -5.78 -2.77 26.71
CA THR A 321 -5.31 -4.11 27.14
C THR A 321 -6.49 -4.97 27.58
N TRP A 322 -7.39 -4.39 28.38
CA TRP A 322 -8.62 -5.07 28.78
C TRP A 322 -9.52 -5.39 27.59
N ASN A 323 -9.70 -4.46 26.64
CA ASN A 323 -10.52 -4.70 25.45
C ASN A 323 -9.99 -5.89 24.63
N CYS A 324 -8.68 -5.95 24.38
CA CYS A 324 -8.05 -7.07 23.68
C CYS A 324 -8.17 -8.38 24.46
N TYR A 325 -7.93 -8.36 25.78
CA TYR A 325 -8.02 -9.54 26.63
C TYR A 325 -9.45 -10.11 26.75
N VAL A 326 -10.45 -9.22 26.82
CA VAL A 326 -11.87 -9.57 26.84
C VAL A 326 -12.27 -10.24 25.52
N ARG A 327 -11.80 -9.72 24.38
CA ARG A 327 -12.15 -10.23 23.04
C ARG A 327 -11.39 -11.49 22.63
N LEU A 328 -10.22 -11.76 23.22
CA LEU A 328 -9.34 -12.88 22.87
C LEU A 328 -10.04 -14.24 22.67
N PRO A 329 -10.97 -14.71 23.54
CA PRO A 329 -11.62 -16.02 23.39
C PRO A 329 -12.53 -16.15 22.16
N LEU A 330 -12.99 -15.03 21.60
CA LEU A 330 -13.89 -15.00 20.45
C LEU A 330 -13.16 -14.77 19.13
N VAL A 331 -11.85 -14.54 19.17
CA VAL A 331 -11.08 -14.31 17.94
C VAL A 331 -10.95 -15.62 17.15
N GLY A 332 -11.35 -15.59 15.89
CA GLY A 332 -11.30 -16.76 15.00
C GLY A 332 -12.45 -17.76 15.16
N VAL A 333 -13.43 -17.48 16.03
CA VAL A 333 -14.59 -18.34 16.25
C VAL A 333 -15.78 -17.82 15.44
N SER A 334 -16.40 -18.69 14.62
CA SER A 334 -17.60 -18.31 13.86
C SER A 334 -18.81 -18.21 14.80
N PRO A 335 -19.68 -17.18 14.66
CA PRO A 335 -20.89 -16.99 15.47
C PRO A 335 -21.83 -18.20 15.52
N ASP A 336 -21.82 -19.04 14.48
CA ASP A 336 -22.72 -20.20 14.33
C ASP A 336 -22.25 -21.44 15.12
N THR A 337 -21.09 -21.36 15.78
CA THR A 337 -20.43 -22.52 16.39
C THR A 337 -20.72 -22.53 17.90
N PRO A 338 -20.99 -23.68 18.55
CA PRO A 338 -21.21 -23.74 20.01
C PRO A 338 -20.05 -23.16 20.84
N GLN A 339 -18.83 -23.18 20.29
CA GLN A 339 -17.62 -22.56 20.83
C GLN A 339 -17.79 -21.04 21.01
N PHE A 340 -18.60 -20.38 20.19
CA PHE A 340 -18.89 -18.95 20.30
C PHE A 340 -19.67 -18.64 21.59
N ALA A 341 -20.70 -19.44 21.91
CA ALA A 341 -21.47 -19.28 23.14
C ALA A 341 -20.62 -19.51 24.40
N LEU A 342 -19.71 -20.50 24.36
CA LEU A 342 -18.75 -20.75 25.44
C LEU A 342 -17.77 -19.59 25.59
N GLY A 343 -17.16 -19.15 24.49
CA GLY A 343 -16.25 -18.01 24.48
C GLY A 343 -16.93 -16.72 24.96
N LEU A 344 -18.20 -16.51 24.61
CA LEU A 344 -18.96 -15.33 25.03
C LEU A 344 -19.18 -15.29 26.54
N ARG A 345 -19.40 -16.44 27.19
CA ARG A 345 -19.48 -16.50 28.65
C ARG A 345 -18.16 -16.04 29.29
N ASP A 346 -17.03 -16.48 28.74
CA ASP A 346 -15.71 -16.05 29.21
C ASP A 346 -15.48 -14.56 28.96
N VAL A 347 -15.91 -14.03 27.81
CA VAL A 347 -15.85 -12.60 27.48
C VAL A 347 -16.65 -11.77 28.48
N LEU A 348 -17.88 -12.17 28.80
CA LEU A 348 -18.72 -11.45 29.77
C LEU A 348 -18.13 -11.49 31.18
N SER A 349 -17.54 -12.63 31.57
CA SER A 349 -16.83 -12.75 32.85
C SER A 349 -15.60 -11.84 32.90
N ARG A 350 -14.79 -11.83 31.84
CA ARG A 350 -13.62 -10.95 31.71
C ARG A 350 -14.01 -9.48 31.65
N LEU A 351 -15.11 -9.14 30.99
CA LEU A 351 -15.63 -7.77 30.92
C LEU A 351 -16.05 -7.27 32.30
N GLY A 352 -16.72 -8.11 33.09
CA GLY A 352 -17.04 -7.80 34.48
C GLY A 352 -15.79 -7.48 35.30
N GLN A 353 -14.76 -8.33 35.22
CA GLN A 353 -13.47 -8.11 35.89
C GLN A 353 -12.75 -6.84 35.39
N GLY A 354 -12.79 -6.60 34.07
CA GLY A 354 -12.21 -5.41 33.46
C GLY A 354 -12.87 -4.13 33.96
N LEU A 355 -14.20 -4.08 34.05
CA LEU A 355 -14.91 -2.89 34.57
C LEU A 355 -14.56 -2.55 36.03
N ASP A 356 -14.07 -3.51 36.81
CA ASP A 356 -13.63 -3.28 38.19
C ASP A 356 -12.15 -2.89 38.28
N GLN A 357 -11.29 -3.43 37.40
CA GLN A 357 -9.83 -3.31 37.47
C GLN A 357 -9.21 -2.30 36.49
N THR A 358 -9.99 -1.74 35.56
CA THR A 358 -9.49 -0.79 34.55
C THR A 358 -9.32 0.61 35.12
N SER A 359 -8.29 1.33 34.66
CA SER A 359 -8.04 2.73 35.01
C SER A 359 -9.14 3.68 34.54
N ASP A 360 -9.67 3.47 33.33
CA ASP A 360 -10.79 4.24 32.76
C ASP A 360 -11.94 3.32 32.31
N LYS A 361 -12.98 3.29 33.14
CA LYS A 361 -14.20 2.51 32.92
C LYS A 361 -15.00 3.03 31.72
N ALA A 362 -15.05 4.34 31.50
CA ALA A 362 -15.87 4.94 30.44
C ALA A 362 -15.32 4.60 29.05
N THR A 363 -13.99 4.64 28.89
CA THR A 363 -13.34 4.27 27.63
C THR A 363 -13.49 2.77 27.34
N LEU A 364 -13.36 1.89 28.34
CA LEU A 364 -13.59 0.46 28.16
C LEU A 364 -15.05 0.15 27.79
N GLN A 365 -16.01 0.81 28.44
CA GLN A 365 -17.43 0.69 28.13
C GLN A 365 -17.71 1.10 26.68
N SER A 366 -17.22 2.27 26.25
CA SER A 366 -17.39 2.76 24.88
C SER A 366 -16.82 1.79 23.85
N LYS A 367 -15.59 1.30 24.04
CA LYS A 367 -14.96 0.32 23.14
C LYS A 367 -15.72 -1.01 23.10
N SER A 368 -16.19 -1.47 24.25
CA SER A 368 -16.97 -2.71 24.37
C SER A 368 -18.35 -2.58 23.70
N LEU A 369 -18.98 -1.40 23.80
CA LEU A 369 -20.24 -1.10 23.11
C LEU A 369 -20.11 -1.15 21.59
N VAL A 370 -19.06 -0.51 21.05
CA VAL A 370 -18.77 -0.57 19.60
C VAL A 370 -18.59 -2.03 19.15
N TRP A 371 -17.84 -2.83 19.92
CA TRP A 371 -17.66 -4.24 19.61
C TRP A 371 -18.99 -5.03 19.66
N ILE A 372 -19.81 -4.83 20.70
CA ILE A 372 -21.12 -5.49 20.83
C ILE A 372 -22.02 -5.11 19.65
N GLU A 373 -22.05 -3.84 19.26
CA GLU A 373 -22.83 -3.38 18.10
C GLU A 373 -22.39 -4.03 16.79
N LEU A 374 -21.08 -4.20 16.57
CA LEU A 374 -20.55 -4.92 15.41
C LEU A 374 -20.99 -6.39 15.40
N VAL A 375 -21.04 -7.05 16.56
CA VAL A 375 -21.52 -8.44 16.66
C VAL A 375 -23.03 -8.53 16.43
N LEU A 376 -23.82 -7.56 16.91
CA LEU A 376 -25.27 -7.51 16.72
C LEU A 376 -25.67 -7.30 15.24
N LEU A 377 -24.80 -6.72 14.42
CA LEU A 377 -25.02 -6.56 12.97
C LEU A 377 -24.93 -7.89 12.19
N VAL A 378 -24.43 -8.96 12.81
CA VAL A 378 -24.40 -10.29 12.18
C VAL A 378 -25.82 -10.85 12.06
N LYS A 379 -26.24 -11.16 10.83
CA LYS A 379 -27.63 -11.52 10.50
C LYS A 379 -28.09 -12.85 11.11
N ASP A 380 -27.22 -13.86 11.09
CA ASP A 380 -27.54 -15.24 11.50
C ASP A 380 -27.20 -15.52 12.97
N LEU A 381 -27.19 -14.49 13.82
CA LEU A 381 -26.89 -14.63 15.25
C LEU A 381 -28.06 -15.29 16.00
N ASP A 382 -27.75 -16.28 16.84
CA ASP A 382 -28.69 -16.94 17.75
C ASP A 382 -29.48 -15.92 18.61
N GLU A 383 -30.78 -16.13 18.75
CA GLU A 383 -31.66 -15.21 19.49
C GLU A 383 -31.30 -15.11 20.99
N GLY A 384 -30.83 -16.20 21.59
CA GLY A 384 -30.34 -16.22 22.97
C GLY A 384 -29.05 -15.40 23.13
N ILE A 385 -28.15 -15.48 22.16
CA ILE A 385 -26.92 -14.67 22.15
C ILE A 385 -27.25 -13.19 21.93
N ARG A 386 -28.17 -12.87 21.01
CA ARG A 386 -28.62 -11.50 20.74
C ARG A 386 -29.22 -10.86 21.99
N THR A 387 -30.12 -11.54 22.69
CA THR A 387 -30.76 -11.03 23.92
C THR A 387 -29.74 -10.78 25.04
N VAL A 388 -28.75 -11.66 25.21
CA VAL A 388 -27.67 -11.46 26.20
C VAL A 388 -26.80 -10.24 25.86
N LEU A 389 -26.47 -10.04 24.58
CA LEU A 389 -25.70 -8.90 24.12
C LEU A 389 -26.48 -7.58 24.24
N GLU A 390 -27.79 -7.58 23.95
CA GLU A 390 -28.67 -6.42 24.15
C GLU A 390 -28.82 -6.05 25.63
N HIS A 391 -28.99 -7.05 26.51
CA HIS A 391 -29.02 -6.81 27.95
C HIS A 391 -27.68 -6.26 28.46
N THR A 392 -26.56 -6.80 27.96
CA THR A 392 -25.22 -6.30 28.29
C THR A 392 -25.01 -4.88 27.79
N LYS A 393 -25.48 -4.56 26.58
CA LYS A 393 -25.48 -3.20 26.02
C LYS A 393 -26.24 -2.23 26.91
N SER A 394 -27.46 -2.57 27.31
CA SER A 394 -28.29 -1.76 28.22
C SER A 394 -27.58 -1.53 29.57
N LYS A 395 -26.95 -2.56 30.13
CA LYS A 395 -26.20 -2.48 31.38
C LYS A 395 -24.93 -1.62 31.29
N LEU A 396 -24.31 -1.53 30.12
CA LEU A 396 -23.12 -0.69 29.89
C LEU A 396 -23.48 0.77 29.56
N GLN A 397 -24.72 1.03 29.13
CA GLN A 397 -25.24 2.38 28.84
C GLN A 397 -25.90 3.04 30.05
N SER A 398 -26.37 2.24 31.01
CA SER A 398 -26.83 2.67 32.34
C SER A 398 -25.66 2.90 33.28
#